data_AF-A0A935EYG3-F1
#
_entry.id   AF-A0A935EYG3-F1
#
_cell.length_a   1.000
_cell.length_b   1.000
_cell.length_c   1.000
_cell.angle_alpha   90.00
_cell.angle_beta   90.00
_cell.angle_gamma   90.00
#
_symmetry.space_group_name_H-M   'P 1'
#
loop_
_entity.id
_entity.type
_entity.pdbx_description
1 polymer ?
#
loop_
_entity_poly.entity_id
_entity_poly.type
_entity_poly.pdbx_seq_one_letter_code
_entity_poly.pdbx_strand_id
1 'polypeptide(L)'
;MECRVVVNSLSDLLDGREKWFSDNEVREIETHLADCSGCRSSRLELAEIKTAARELPLHTPPKSLWIRVSNEIESEIKSSNATTKFDHEINGLWGWVKSRKFSVTAPQLAGAGAVALLAIVIGVSSMTSNTPIGGLSFTGMQTAILLPGELEIKAEIDKKLVTINERKNNWDPQIRTEFEGHLTRIEASINNCRSMLHANKEDQVQQQMLRALYDEKNQLLEDIERLKW
;
A
#
# COMPACT_ATOMS: atom_id res chain seq x y z
N MET A 1 4.53 -32.25 16.73
CA MET A 1 4.05 -30.93 16.26
C MET A 1 3.98 -29.96 17.43
N GLU A 2 4.36 -28.70 17.21
CA GLU A 2 4.21 -27.62 18.21
C GLU A 2 2.78 -27.07 18.20
N CYS A 3 2.27 -26.63 19.36
CA CYS A 3 0.90 -26.10 19.48
C CYS A 3 0.65 -24.92 18.52
N ARG A 4 1.65 -24.04 18.32
CA ARG A 4 1.53 -22.89 17.42
C ARG A 4 1.23 -23.30 15.98
N VAL A 5 1.90 -24.35 15.50
CA VAL A 5 1.69 -24.88 14.15
C VAL A 5 0.28 -25.44 14.02
N VAL A 6 -0.15 -26.24 15.00
CA VAL A 6 -1.49 -26.83 15.02
C VAL A 6 -2.57 -25.76 15.03
N VAL A 7 -2.48 -24.77 15.93
CA VAL A 7 -3.46 -23.68 16.03
C VAL A 7 -3.59 -22.91 14.72
N ASN A 8 -2.47 -22.61 14.04
CA ASN A 8 -2.50 -21.93 12.75
C ASN A 8 -3.15 -22.78 11.65
N SER A 9 -2.97 -24.10 11.67
CA SER A 9 -3.55 -25.02 10.68
C SER A 9 -5.01 -25.40 10.95
N LEU A 10 -5.53 -25.16 12.17
CA LEU A 10 -6.91 -25.54 12.54
C LEU A 10 -7.98 -24.88 11.67
N SER A 11 -7.82 -23.59 11.32
CA SER A 11 -8.80 -22.88 10.48
C SER A 11 -8.88 -23.52 9.09
N ASP A 12 -7.74 -23.78 8.47
CA ASP A 12 -7.67 -24.39 7.15
C ASP A 12 -8.26 -25.81 7.14
N LEU A 13 -7.94 -26.59 8.18
CA LEU A 13 -8.50 -27.93 8.37
C LEU A 13 -10.03 -27.87 8.50
N LEU A 14 -10.55 -26.96 9.33
CA LEU A 14 -12.00 -26.82 9.53
C LEU A 14 -12.71 -26.29 8.29
N ASP A 15 -12.10 -25.45 7.47
CA ASP A 15 -12.69 -24.91 6.24
C ASP A 15 -12.84 -25.96 5.12
N GLY A 16 -12.36 -27.19 5.33
CA GLY A 16 -12.40 -28.25 4.32
C GLY A 16 -11.36 -28.03 3.22
N ARG A 17 -10.31 -27.24 3.49
CA ARG A 17 -9.09 -27.20 2.67
C ARG A 17 -8.21 -28.44 2.88
N GLU A 18 -8.80 -29.58 3.23
CA GLU A 18 -8.12 -30.88 3.37
C GLU A 18 -7.35 -31.26 2.09
N LYS A 19 -7.80 -30.77 0.92
CA LYS A 19 -7.08 -30.94 -0.35
C LYS A 19 -5.68 -30.32 -0.38
N TRP A 20 -5.37 -29.43 0.57
CA TRP A 20 -4.09 -28.72 0.66
C TRP A 20 -3.16 -29.37 1.70
N PHE A 21 -3.68 -30.30 2.51
CA PHE A 21 -2.91 -31.08 3.46
C PHE A 21 -2.69 -32.49 2.93
N SER A 22 -1.51 -33.04 3.18
CA SER A 22 -1.28 -34.47 3.00
C SER A 22 -1.98 -35.27 4.12
N ASP A 23 -2.37 -36.52 3.82
CA ASP A 23 -2.97 -37.42 4.81
C ASP A 23 -2.10 -37.59 6.07
N ASN A 24 -0.77 -37.48 5.91
CA ASN A 24 0.15 -37.55 7.04
C ASN A 24 0.07 -36.32 7.95
N GLU A 25 -0.03 -35.12 7.38
CA GLU A 25 -0.17 -33.87 8.16
C GLU A 25 -1.49 -33.84 8.92
N VAL A 26 -2.59 -34.26 8.29
CA VAL A 26 -3.89 -34.39 8.96
C VAL A 26 -3.77 -35.32 10.17
N ARG A 27 -3.16 -36.49 9.99
CA ARG A 27 -2.96 -37.46 11.09
C ARG A 27 -2.07 -36.90 12.20
N GLU A 28 -1.01 -36.16 11.88
CA GLU A 28 -0.14 -35.52 12.88
C GLU A 28 -0.89 -34.46 13.70
N ILE A 29 -1.72 -33.65 13.04
CA ILE A 29 -2.58 -32.67 13.71
C ILE A 29 -3.59 -33.37 14.61
N GLU A 30 -4.29 -34.40 14.12
CA GLU A 30 -5.26 -35.17 14.91
C GLU A 30 -4.63 -35.86 16.11
N THR A 31 -3.43 -36.43 15.94
CA THR A 31 -2.67 -37.03 17.04
C THR A 31 -2.36 -35.97 18.09
N HIS A 32 -1.89 -34.79 17.69
CA HIS A 32 -1.63 -33.71 18.65
C HIS A 32 -2.91 -33.24 19.37
N LEU A 33 -4.05 -33.18 18.68
CA LEU A 33 -5.34 -32.81 19.30
C LEU A 33 -5.85 -33.86 20.31
N ALA A 34 -5.47 -35.14 20.14
CA ALA A 34 -5.74 -36.20 21.10
C ALA A 34 -4.93 -36.01 22.40
N ASP A 35 -3.73 -35.45 22.31
CA ASP A 35 -2.83 -35.27 23.46
C ASP A 35 -2.93 -33.88 24.12
N CYS A 36 -3.27 -32.84 23.37
CA CYS A 36 -3.29 -31.45 23.86
C CYS A 36 -4.73 -30.94 24.07
N SER A 37 -5.12 -30.73 25.33
CA SER A 37 -6.43 -30.18 25.69
C SER A 37 -6.63 -28.73 25.21
N GLY A 38 -5.57 -27.90 25.22
CA GLY A 38 -5.64 -26.51 24.76
C GLY A 38 -6.00 -26.39 23.27
N CYS A 39 -5.27 -27.11 22.41
CA CYS A 39 -5.57 -27.14 20.98
C CYS A 39 -6.95 -27.74 20.68
N ARG A 40 -7.42 -28.69 21.49
CA ARG A 40 -8.77 -29.24 21.38
C ARG A 40 -9.86 -28.21 21.69
N SER A 41 -9.69 -27.41 22.75
CA SER A 41 -10.61 -26.32 23.07
C SER A 41 -10.69 -25.30 21.93
N SER A 42 -9.55 -24.88 21.38
CA SER A 42 -9.54 -23.97 20.23
C SER A 42 -10.25 -24.54 19.00
N ARG A 43 -10.09 -25.84 18.72
CA ARG A 43 -10.84 -26.51 17.64
C ARG A 43 -12.35 -26.47 17.89
N LEU A 44 -12.80 -26.68 19.13
CA LEU A 44 -14.23 -26.64 19.47
C LEU A 44 -14.80 -25.23 19.31
N GLU A 45 -14.10 -24.21 19.81
CA GLU A 45 -14.50 -22.79 19.66
C GLU A 45 -14.62 -22.40 18.18
N LEU A 46 -13.64 -22.74 17.34
CA LEU A 46 -13.70 -22.48 15.91
C LEU A 46 -14.85 -23.22 15.22
N ALA A 47 -15.14 -24.46 15.64
CA ALA A 47 -16.27 -25.23 15.11
C ALA A 47 -17.62 -24.63 15.52
N GLU A 48 -17.72 -24.08 16.74
CA GLU A 48 -18.91 -23.34 17.20
C GLU A 48 -19.12 -22.06 16.39
N ILE A 49 -18.07 -21.25 16.20
CA ILE A 49 -18.10 -20.05 15.35
C ILE A 49 -18.54 -20.40 13.93
N LYS A 50 -17.98 -21.47 13.35
CA LYS A 50 -18.37 -21.94 12.00
C LYS A 50 -19.85 -22.33 11.93
N THR A 51 -20.38 -22.93 13.00
CA THR A 51 -21.79 -23.32 13.08
C THR A 51 -22.67 -22.07 13.19
N ALA A 52 -22.35 -21.15 14.09
CA ALA A 52 -23.07 -19.89 14.25
C ALA A 52 -23.06 -19.04 12.96
N ALA A 53 -21.91 -19.01 12.25
CA ALA A 53 -21.79 -18.30 10.98
C ALA A 53 -22.69 -18.89 9.88
N ARG A 54 -22.95 -20.20 9.90
CA ARG A 54 -23.87 -20.85 8.95
C ARG A 54 -25.34 -20.51 9.21
N GLU A 55 -25.68 -20.14 10.44
CA GLU A 55 -27.03 -19.75 10.83
C GLU A 55 -27.35 -18.28 10.50
N LEU A 56 -26.35 -17.50 10.08
CA LEU A 56 -26.55 -16.11 9.68
C LEU A 56 -27.49 -16.01 8.47
N PRO A 57 -28.39 -15.00 8.44
CA PRO A 57 -29.29 -14.79 7.33
C PRO A 57 -28.50 -14.55 6.04
N LEU A 58 -28.82 -15.34 5.01
CA LEU A 58 -28.24 -15.17 3.69
C LEU A 58 -28.86 -13.94 3.02
N HIS A 59 -28.11 -12.83 3.02
CA HIS A 59 -28.47 -11.66 2.24
C HIS A 59 -28.08 -11.88 0.78
N THR A 60 -29.07 -12.06 -0.09
CA THR A 60 -28.83 -12.14 -1.53
C THR A 60 -28.67 -10.71 -2.07
N PRO A 61 -27.54 -10.36 -2.71
CA PRO A 61 -27.39 -9.04 -3.31
C PRO A 61 -28.42 -8.85 -4.43
N PRO A 62 -28.87 -7.60 -4.70
CA PRO A 62 -29.74 -7.33 -5.85
C PRO A 62 -29.05 -7.75 -7.16
N LYS A 63 -29.84 -8.30 -8.09
CA LYS A 63 -29.36 -8.81 -9.39
C LYS A 63 -28.56 -7.77 -10.19
N SER A 64 -28.86 -6.49 -10.03
CA SER A 64 -28.13 -5.40 -10.69
C SER A 64 -26.65 -5.33 -10.30
N LEU A 65 -26.30 -5.66 -9.05
CA LEU A 65 -24.90 -5.71 -8.62
C LEU A 65 -24.16 -6.87 -9.28
N TRP A 66 -24.79 -8.04 -9.38
CA TRP A 66 -24.21 -9.19 -10.06
C TRP A 66 -23.97 -8.93 -11.55
N ILE A 67 -24.89 -8.23 -12.22
CA ILE A 67 -24.70 -7.81 -13.62
C ILE A 67 -23.48 -6.89 -13.74
N ARG A 68 -23.33 -5.92 -12.82
CA ARG A 68 -22.15 -5.03 -12.82
C ARG A 68 -20.86 -5.81 -12.61
N VAL A 69 -20.82 -6.72 -11.63
CA VAL A 69 -19.65 -7.58 -11.37
C VAL A 69 -19.33 -8.45 -12.59
N SER A 70 -20.33 -9.06 -13.20
CA SER A 70 -20.15 -9.87 -14.42
C SER A 70 -19.58 -9.04 -15.57
N ASN A 71 -20.10 -7.84 -15.78
CA ASN A 71 -19.62 -6.94 -16.83
C ASN A 71 -18.17 -6.49 -16.58
N GLU A 72 -17.81 -6.21 -15.33
CA GLU A 72 -16.45 -5.84 -14.94
C GLU A 72 -15.48 -7.01 -15.22
N ILE A 73 -15.81 -8.21 -14.73
CA ILE A 73 -15.00 -9.43 -14.95
C ILE A 73 -14.85 -9.71 -16.45
N GLU A 74 -15.94 -9.63 -17.23
CA GLU A 74 -15.85 -9.80 -18.68
C GLU A 74 -14.98 -8.75 -19.35
N SER A 75 -14.99 -7.51 -18.85
CA SER A 75 -14.15 -6.44 -19.38
C SER A 75 -12.68 -6.68 -19.05
N GLU A 76 -12.36 -7.18 -17.86
CA GLU A 76 -11.00 -7.57 -17.47
C GLU A 76 -10.50 -8.77 -18.28
N ILE A 77 -11.35 -9.78 -18.52
CA ILE A 77 -11.03 -10.95 -19.35
C ILE A 77 -10.80 -10.54 -20.81
N LYS A 78 -11.63 -9.64 -21.36
CA LYS A 78 -11.44 -9.12 -22.72
C LYS A 78 -10.17 -8.28 -22.83
N SER A 79 -9.87 -7.47 -21.81
CA SER A 79 -8.67 -6.63 -21.77
C SER A 79 -7.40 -7.46 -21.58
N SER A 80 -7.42 -8.52 -20.77
CA SER A 80 -6.31 -9.46 -20.55
C SER A 80 -6.04 -10.34 -21.78
N ASN A 81 -7.07 -10.78 -22.50
CA ASN A 81 -6.88 -11.51 -23.77
C ASN A 81 -6.41 -10.61 -24.93
N ALA A 82 -6.67 -9.31 -24.87
CA ALA A 82 -6.12 -8.35 -25.82
C ALA A 82 -4.65 -7.96 -25.51
N THR A 83 -4.15 -8.24 -24.30
CA THR A 83 -2.82 -7.82 -23.83
C THR A 83 -1.71 -8.85 -24.02
N THR A 84 -1.90 -9.96 -24.74
CA THR A 84 -0.76 -10.73 -25.27
C THR A 84 0.02 -9.98 -26.36
N LYS A 85 -0.34 -8.72 -26.63
CA LYS A 85 0.48 -7.76 -27.37
C LYS A 85 0.46 -6.37 -26.72
N PHE A 86 0.64 -6.21 -25.42
CA PHE A 86 1.16 -4.93 -24.89
C PHE A 86 1.70 -5.17 -23.48
N ASP A 87 3.02 -5.32 -23.39
CA ASP A 87 3.77 -4.75 -22.28
C ASP A 87 3.26 -3.32 -22.05
N HIS A 88 3.08 -2.94 -20.78
CA HIS A 88 2.99 -1.55 -20.31
C HIS A 88 1.60 -0.88 -20.16
N GLU A 89 0.74 -1.32 -19.22
CA GLU A 89 -0.40 -0.50 -18.76
C GLU A 89 -0.69 -0.54 -17.25
N ILE A 90 0.27 -0.09 -16.43
CA ILE A 90 0.00 0.45 -15.06
C ILE A 90 -0.50 1.93 -15.15
N ASN A 91 -0.85 2.41 -16.34
CA ASN A 91 -1.28 3.79 -16.59
C ASN A 91 -2.81 4.01 -16.52
N GLY A 92 -3.61 2.98 -16.22
CA GLY A 92 -5.07 3.04 -16.33
C GLY A 92 -5.75 4.13 -15.48
N LEU A 93 -5.25 4.40 -14.27
CA LEU A 93 -5.83 5.45 -13.41
C LEU A 93 -5.35 6.88 -13.76
N TRP A 94 -4.13 7.03 -14.29
CA TRP A 94 -3.55 8.34 -14.64
C TRP A 94 -3.84 8.78 -16.08
N GLY A 95 -4.19 7.85 -16.98
CA GLY A 95 -4.60 8.13 -18.36
C GLY A 95 -5.89 8.94 -18.44
N TRP A 96 -6.83 8.68 -17.52
CA TRP A 96 -8.08 9.45 -17.43
C TRP A 96 -7.84 10.92 -17.05
N VAL A 97 -6.90 11.21 -16.14
CA VAL A 97 -6.57 12.58 -15.72
C VAL A 97 -5.83 13.36 -16.82
N LYS A 98 -4.95 12.71 -17.61
CA LYS A 98 -4.24 13.36 -18.73
C LYS A 98 -5.10 13.57 -20.00
N SER A 99 -6.26 12.93 -20.09
CA SER A 99 -7.13 13.04 -21.27
C SER A 99 -8.03 14.28 -21.29
N ARG A 100 -8.10 15.05 -20.19
CA ARG A 100 -8.71 16.39 -20.19
C ARG A 100 -7.75 17.41 -20.79
N LYS A 101 -7.73 17.50 -22.12
CA LYS A 101 -7.11 18.61 -22.84
C LYS A 101 -7.86 19.89 -22.50
N PHE A 102 -7.34 20.70 -21.58
CA PHE A 102 -7.71 22.10 -21.49
C PHE A 102 -7.22 22.79 -22.76
N SER A 103 -8.11 22.97 -23.72
CA SER A 103 -7.89 23.87 -24.85
C SER A 103 -7.87 25.31 -24.32
N VAL A 104 -6.71 25.75 -23.87
CA VAL A 104 -6.45 27.15 -23.52
C VAL A 104 -6.46 27.94 -24.83
N THR A 105 -7.61 28.54 -25.16
CA THR A 105 -7.76 29.47 -26.27
C THR A 105 -6.91 30.72 -26.01
N ALA A 106 -6.08 31.08 -26.99
CA ALA A 106 -4.95 31.99 -26.87
C ALA A 106 -5.23 33.44 -27.34
N PRO A 107 -5.83 34.32 -26.50
CA PRO A 107 -5.59 35.75 -26.71
C PRO A 107 -5.23 36.57 -25.46
N GLN A 108 -4.74 35.97 -24.36
CA GLN A 108 -4.41 36.74 -23.14
C GLN A 108 -2.96 36.61 -22.63
N LEU A 109 -2.02 36.23 -23.50
CA LEU A 109 -0.58 36.12 -23.20
C LEU A 109 0.23 37.37 -23.60
N ALA A 110 -0.31 38.57 -23.36
CA ALA A 110 0.41 39.83 -23.55
C ALA A 110 0.77 40.56 -22.23
N GLY A 111 0.37 40.02 -21.08
CA GLY A 111 0.54 40.70 -19.77
C GLY A 111 1.65 40.19 -18.85
N ALA A 112 2.31 39.07 -19.16
CA ALA A 112 3.18 38.37 -18.19
C ALA A 112 4.70 38.49 -18.46
N GLY A 113 5.13 39.39 -19.35
CA GLY A 113 6.55 39.56 -19.67
C GLY A 113 7.36 40.35 -18.64
N ALA A 114 6.72 41.17 -17.79
CA ALA A 114 7.43 42.08 -16.89
C ALA A 114 7.91 41.46 -15.57
N VAL A 115 7.35 40.32 -15.14
CA VAL A 115 7.65 39.73 -13.82
C VAL A 115 8.89 38.83 -13.85
N ALA A 116 9.21 38.22 -15.00
CA ALA A 116 10.33 37.28 -15.13
C ALA A 116 11.72 37.95 -14.98
N LEU A 117 11.86 39.24 -15.32
CA LEU A 117 13.14 39.94 -15.24
C LEU A 117 13.54 40.33 -13.81
N LEU A 118 12.59 40.47 -12.87
CA LEU A 118 12.89 40.78 -11.47
C LEU A 118 13.41 39.55 -10.70
N ALA A 119 13.05 38.33 -11.09
CA ALA A 119 13.50 37.11 -10.43
C ALA A 119 14.99 36.79 -10.70
N ILE A 120 15.53 37.22 -11.84
CA ILE A 120 16.92 36.94 -12.23
C ILE A 120 17.91 37.83 -11.45
N VAL A 121 17.54 39.07 -11.11
CA VAL A 121 18.43 39.99 -10.38
C VAL A 121 18.59 39.59 -8.90
N ILE A 122 17.58 38.96 -8.30
CA ILE A 122 17.65 38.50 -6.90
C ILE A 122 18.48 37.20 -6.78
N GLY A 123 18.45 36.33 -7.80
CA GLY A 123 19.15 35.04 -7.77
C GLY A 123 20.69 35.16 -7.77
N VAL A 124 21.26 36.15 -8.46
CA VAL A 124 22.73 36.28 -8.58
C VAL A 124 23.37 36.87 -7.31
N SER A 125 22.64 37.66 -6.52
CA SER A 125 23.14 38.23 -5.26
C SER A 125 23.20 37.24 -4.09
N SER A 126 22.58 36.06 -4.22
CA SER A 126 22.60 35.04 -3.16
C SER A 126 23.76 34.03 -3.29
N MET A 127 24.54 34.06 -4.37
CA MET A 127 25.65 33.13 -4.60
C MET A 127 27.02 33.63 -4.09
N THR A 128 27.08 34.79 -3.43
CA THR A 128 28.36 35.36 -2.93
C THR A 128 28.53 35.33 -1.41
N SER A 129 27.53 34.86 -0.64
CA SER A 129 27.68 34.64 0.79
C SER A 129 28.18 33.21 1.08
N ASN A 130 29.50 33.09 1.22
CA ASN A 130 30.21 31.93 1.79
C ASN A 130 29.58 31.46 3.11
N THR A 131 28.97 30.28 3.12
CA THR A 131 28.79 29.47 4.34
C THR A 131 29.15 28.01 4.03
N PRO A 132 29.90 27.32 4.90
CA PRO A 132 30.51 26.04 4.59
C PRO A 132 29.51 24.88 4.62
N ILE A 133 29.76 23.93 3.73
CA ILE A 133 29.07 22.66 3.53
C ILE A 133 29.15 21.79 4.79
N GLY A 134 28.00 21.46 5.37
CA GLY A 134 27.87 20.51 6.46
C GLY A 134 26.41 20.10 6.68
N GLY A 135 26.08 18.87 6.31
CA GLY A 135 24.82 18.21 6.67
C GLY A 135 23.62 18.55 5.76
N LEU A 136 23.31 17.65 4.82
CA LEU A 136 21.96 17.55 4.28
C LEU A 136 21.05 16.99 5.39
N SER A 137 20.62 17.86 6.31
CA SER A 137 19.48 17.57 7.17
C SER A 137 18.21 17.63 6.32
N PHE A 138 17.71 16.45 5.95
CA PHE A 138 16.36 16.26 5.43
C PHE A 138 15.34 16.40 6.58
N THR A 139 15.39 17.52 7.30
CA THR A 139 14.35 17.88 8.28
C THR A 139 13.41 18.85 7.59
N GLY A 140 12.69 18.30 6.61
CA GLY A 140 11.64 19.00 5.87
C GLY A 140 10.59 19.53 6.84
N MET A 141 10.59 20.84 6.98
CA MET A 141 9.57 21.69 7.58
C MET A 141 8.17 21.34 7.02
N GLN A 142 7.46 20.42 7.68
CA GLN A 142 6.06 20.08 7.41
C GLN A 142 5.36 19.68 8.72
N THR A 143 5.23 20.64 9.63
CA THR A 143 4.22 20.59 10.70
C THR A 143 2.91 21.13 10.14
N ALA A 144 2.33 20.42 9.18
CA ALA A 144 1.04 20.76 8.60
C ALA A 144 0.06 19.64 8.95
N ILE A 145 -0.80 19.91 9.95
CA ILE A 145 -2.04 19.20 10.30
C ILE A 145 -1.92 17.68 10.09
N LEU A 146 -1.16 17.04 10.99
CA LEU A 146 -1.05 15.59 11.03
C LEU A 146 -2.30 15.03 11.70
N LEU A 147 -2.85 13.95 11.16
CA LEU A 147 -3.92 13.22 11.84
C LEU A 147 -3.40 12.71 13.19
N PRO A 148 -4.27 12.58 14.22
CA PRO A 148 -3.90 11.93 15.48
C PRO A 148 -3.31 10.54 15.20
N GLY A 149 -2.08 10.29 15.64
CA GLY A 149 -1.35 9.03 15.42
C GLY A 149 -0.42 8.99 14.19
N GLU A 150 -0.52 9.94 13.26
CA GLU A 150 0.33 9.94 12.04
C GLU A 150 1.81 10.17 12.36
N LEU A 151 2.09 10.99 13.39
CA LEU A 151 3.46 11.26 13.86
C LEU A 151 4.17 10.00 14.35
N GLU A 152 3.46 9.13 15.08
CA GLU A 152 4.01 7.91 15.64
C GLU A 152 4.32 6.90 14.53
N ILE A 153 3.37 6.68 13.61
CA ILE A 153 3.55 5.82 12.43
C ILE A 153 4.74 6.30 11.59
N LYS A 154 4.82 7.61 11.35
CA LYS A 154 5.93 8.19 10.58
C LYS A 154 7.28 7.98 11.27
N ALA A 155 7.37 8.19 12.58
CA ALA A 155 8.60 7.99 13.32
C ALA A 155 9.09 6.53 13.28
N GLU A 156 8.17 5.55 13.35
CA GLU A 156 8.51 4.14 13.22
C GLU A 156 9.03 3.81 11.80
N ILE A 157 8.33 4.28 10.77
CA ILE A 157 8.71 4.12 9.36
C ILE A 157 10.08 4.73 9.09
N ASP A 158 10.32 5.96 9.57
CA ASP A 158 11.58 6.67 9.37
C ASP A 158 12.74 5.92 10.04
N LYS A 159 12.52 5.34 11.23
CA LYS A 159 13.50 4.47 11.90
C LYS A 159 13.83 3.23 11.07
N LYS A 160 12.82 2.50 10.56
CA LYS A 160 13.03 1.32 9.69
C LYS A 160 13.80 1.68 8.43
N LEU A 161 13.46 2.82 7.80
CA LEU A 161 14.13 3.32 6.60
C LEU A 161 15.61 3.60 6.82
N VAL A 162 16.00 4.16 7.96
CA VAL A 162 17.42 4.38 8.29
C VAL A 162 18.16 3.05 8.35
N THR A 163 17.64 2.06 9.07
CA THR A 163 18.26 0.73 9.20
C THR A 163 18.32 -0.02 7.86
N ILE A 164 17.34 0.17 6.98
CA ILE A 164 17.34 -0.38 5.63
C ILE A 164 18.39 0.32 4.75
N ASN A 165 18.47 1.66 4.80
CA ASN A 165 19.42 2.42 3.99
C ASN A 165 20.88 2.11 4.33
N GLU A 166 21.21 1.77 5.58
CA GLU A 166 22.55 1.32 5.96
C GLU A 166 22.96 0.02 5.25
N ARG A 167 22.01 -0.90 5.06
CA ARG A 167 22.23 -2.22 4.43
C ARG A 167 22.08 -2.21 2.92
N LYS A 168 21.37 -1.22 2.39
CA LYS A 168 21.04 -1.04 0.98
C LYS A 168 22.25 -1.05 0.05
N ASN A 169 23.42 -0.63 0.52
CA ASN A 169 24.66 -0.65 -0.26
C ASN A 169 25.11 -2.05 -0.66
N ASN A 170 24.71 -3.08 0.09
CA ASN A 170 25.05 -4.49 -0.19
C ASN A 170 24.02 -5.19 -1.06
N TRP A 171 22.90 -4.53 -1.40
CA TRP A 171 21.87 -5.13 -2.25
C TRP A 171 22.27 -5.14 -3.72
N ASP A 172 21.76 -6.13 -4.45
CA ASP A 172 21.79 -6.16 -5.90
C ASP A 172 21.19 -4.85 -6.48
N PRO A 173 21.81 -4.25 -7.52
CA PRO A 173 21.34 -2.99 -8.09
C PRO A 173 19.91 -3.05 -8.60
N GLN A 174 19.44 -4.18 -9.12
CA GLN A 174 18.07 -4.31 -9.62
C GLN A 174 17.06 -4.19 -8.49
N ILE A 175 17.27 -4.92 -7.39
CA ILE A 175 16.38 -4.92 -6.22
C ILE A 175 16.34 -3.54 -5.57
N ARG A 176 17.50 -2.87 -5.52
CA ARG A 176 17.60 -1.49 -5.04
C ARG A 176 16.72 -0.55 -5.86
N THR A 177 16.81 -0.63 -7.19
CA THR A 177 16.01 0.22 -8.09
C THR A 177 14.52 -0.07 -7.98
N GLU A 178 14.13 -1.34 -7.89
CA GLU A 178 12.72 -1.73 -7.72
C GLU A 178 12.15 -1.19 -6.39
N PHE A 179 12.88 -1.38 -5.29
CA PHE A 179 12.51 -0.87 -3.96
C PHE A 179 12.39 0.66 -3.94
N GLU A 180 13.39 1.38 -4.47
CA GLU A 180 13.37 2.84 -4.56
C GLU A 180 12.20 3.35 -5.41
N GLY A 181 11.90 2.66 -6.51
CA GLY A 181 10.77 2.98 -7.38
C GLY A 181 9.44 2.81 -6.66
N HIS A 182 9.26 1.71 -5.92
CA HIS A 182 8.07 1.47 -5.11
C HIS A 182 7.92 2.49 -3.98
N LEU A 183 8.99 2.74 -3.24
CA LEU A 183 9.00 3.71 -2.15
C LEU A 183 8.62 5.11 -2.65
N THR A 184 9.25 5.57 -3.75
CA THR A 184 8.97 6.87 -4.36
C THR A 184 7.52 7.00 -4.79
N ARG A 185 6.93 5.92 -5.36
CA ARG A 185 5.53 5.89 -5.78
C ARG A 185 4.59 6.04 -4.58
N ILE A 186 4.82 5.29 -3.51
CA ILE A 186 3.99 5.36 -2.29
C ILE A 186 4.09 6.77 -1.68
N GLU A 187 5.28 7.36 -1.60
CA GLU A 187 5.47 8.70 -1.08
C GLU A 187 4.77 9.78 -1.90
N ALA A 188 4.80 9.67 -3.23
CA ALA A 188 4.03 10.55 -4.10
C ALA A 188 2.52 10.45 -3.84
N SER A 189 2.00 9.24 -3.64
CA SER A 189 0.59 9.00 -3.29
C SER A 189 0.23 9.57 -1.92
N ILE A 190 1.07 9.39 -0.90
CA ILE A 190 0.87 9.96 0.45
C ILE A 190 0.81 11.48 0.38
N ASN A 191 1.74 12.11 -0.35
CA ASN A 191 1.77 13.57 -0.51
C ASN A 191 0.54 14.08 -1.27
N ASN A 192 0.06 13.33 -2.27
CA ASN A 192 -1.17 13.66 -2.98
C ASN A 192 -2.40 13.59 -2.05
N CYS A 193 -2.56 12.51 -1.28
CA CYS A 193 -3.65 12.37 -0.29
C CYS A 193 -3.61 13.48 0.76
N ARG A 194 -2.43 13.84 1.27
CA ARG A 194 -2.28 14.98 2.19
C ARG A 194 -2.72 16.30 1.56
N SER A 195 -2.35 16.55 0.29
CA SER A 195 -2.79 17.75 -0.43
C SER A 195 -4.31 17.83 -0.56
N MET A 196 -4.98 16.69 -0.78
CA MET A 196 -6.45 16.61 -0.82
C MET A 196 -7.08 16.83 0.55
N LEU A 197 -6.49 16.24 1.61
CA LEU A 197 -6.93 16.43 2.99
C LEU A 197 -6.72 17.87 3.50
N HIS A 198 -5.73 18.60 2.96
CA HIS A 198 -5.59 20.03 3.24
C HIS A 198 -6.76 20.84 2.69
N ALA A 199 -7.31 20.47 1.53
CA ALA A 199 -8.48 21.10 0.94
C ALA A 199 -9.79 20.66 1.63
N ASN A 200 -9.86 19.41 2.09
CA ASN A 200 -11.03 18.85 2.78
C ASN A 200 -10.63 17.95 3.96
N LYS A 201 -10.60 18.53 5.17
CA LYS A 201 -10.08 17.85 6.37
C LYS A 201 -10.96 16.70 6.86
N GLU A 202 -12.27 16.74 6.56
CA GLU A 202 -13.25 15.78 7.05
C GLU A 202 -13.53 14.64 6.07
N ASP A 203 -12.81 14.58 4.94
CA ASP A 203 -12.95 13.52 3.95
C ASP A 203 -12.44 12.17 4.49
N GLN A 204 -13.37 11.39 5.06
CA GLN A 204 -13.11 10.06 5.62
C GLN A 204 -12.47 9.11 4.60
N VAL A 205 -12.79 9.24 3.31
CA VAL A 205 -12.25 8.36 2.26
C VAL A 205 -10.76 8.64 2.08
N GLN A 206 -10.36 9.91 2.04
CA GLN A 206 -8.95 10.29 1.94
C GLN A 206 -8.16 9.94 3.21
N GLN A 207 -8.79 10.05 4.38
CA GLN A 207 -8.17 9.61 5.64
C GLN A 207 -7.91 8.10 5.67
N GLN A 208 -8.87 7.28 5.20
CA GLN A 208 -8.69 5.83 5.07
C GLN A 208 -7.62 5.48 4.04
N MET A 209 -7.62 6.15 2.89
CA MET A 209 -6.61 5.96 1.85
C MET A 209 -5.20 6.28 2.38
N LEU A 210 -5.05 7.38 3.12
CA LEU A 210 -3.78 7.76 3.72
C LEU A 210 -3.25 6.67 4.69
N ARG A 211 -4.13 6.09 5.50
CA ARG A 211 -3.76 4.96 6.40
C ARG A 211 -3.32 3.73 5.60
N ALA A 212 -4.07 3.35 4.58
CA ALA A 212 -3.73 2.22 3.72
C ALA A 212 -2.35 2.39 3.04
N LEU A 213 -2.01 3.61 2.60
CA LEU A 213 -0.70 3.91 2.03
C LEU A 213 0.44 3.81 3.06
N TYR A 214 0.18 4.14 4.33
CA TYR A 214 1.15 3.92 5.39
C TYR A 214 1.35 2.44 5.69
N ASP A 215 0.27 1.66 5.72
CA ASP A 215 0.33 0.22 5.92
C ASP A 215 1.10 -0.44 4.77
N GLU A 216 0.84 -0.03 3.51
CA GLU A 216 1.59 -0.50 2.34
C GLU A 216 3.08 -0.13 2.42
N LYS A 217 3.40 1.10 2.84
CA LYS A 217 4.80 1.51 3.07
C LYS A 217 5.46 0.63 4.13
N ASN A 218 4.78 0.37 5.25
CA ASN A 218 5.29 -0.50 6.30
C ASN A 218 5.51 -1.93 5.81
N GLN A 219 4.54 -2.48 5.07
CA GLN A 219 4.63 -3.82 4.52
C GLN A 219 5.82 -3.97 3.55
N LEU A 220 6.07 -2.97 2.69
CA LEU A 220 7.24 -2.95 1.83
C LEU A 220 8.56 -3.00 2.63
N LEU A 221 8.62 -2.28 3.76
CA LEU A 221 9.79 -2.30 4.65
C LEU A 221 9.92 -3.64 5.40
N GLU A 222 8.83 -4.29 5.77
CA GLU A 222 8.86 -5.61 6.41
C GLU A 222 9.27 -6.71 5.42
N ASP A 223 8.76 -6.67 4.19
CA ASP A 223 9.07 -7.64 3.15
C ASP A 223 10.57 -7.60 2.82
N ILE A 224 11.15 -6.40 2.71
CA ILE A 224 12.59 -6.25 2.45
C ILE A 224 13.45 -6.66 3.65
N GLU A 225 12.95 -6.52 4.88
CA GLU A 225 13.64 -7.01 6.09
C GLU A 225 13.62 -8.54 6.20
N ARG A 226 12.55 -9.19 5.72
CA ARG A 226 12.43 -10.65 5.70
C ARG A 226 13.35 -11.31 4.68
N LEU A 227 13.65 -10.62 3.59
CA LEU A 227 14.69 -11.04 2.64
C LEU A 227 16.04 -10.94 3.35
N LYS A 228 16.47 -12.06 3.95
CA LYS A 228 17.79 -12.18 4.56
C LYS A 228 18.85 -12.13 3.46
N TRP A 229 19.51 -10.99 3.33
CA TRP A 229 20.72 -10.79 2.54
C TRP A 229 21.97 -11.13 3.35
#